data_AF-A0A8H3AWU7-F1
#
_entry.id   AF-A0A8H3AWU7-F1
#
_cell.length_a   1.000
_cell.length_b   1.000
_cell.length_c   1.000
_cell.angle_alpha   90.00
_cell.angle_beta   90.00
_cell.angle_gamma   90.00
#
_symmetry.space_group_name_H-M   'P 1'
#
loop_
_entity.id
_entity.type
_entity.pdbx_description
1 polymer ?
#
loop_
_entity_poly.entity_id
_entity_poly.type
_entity_poly.pdbx_seq_one_letter_code
_entity_poly.pdbx_strand_id
1 'polypeptide(L)'
;MLRLVELLVLFLTLDLVYARKRGVAWPWYNEGTSLSITQLTSVNVQWVYNWETWRPSATGGLNFIGTQRCTDCPSSPIKELYARAIGQGWTTVFTLNEPDLPVGGTSPADAAGWYIQWINPLNITKSIPAVTSSSVSGQGLDWVDGFIQACAGKCFFDYINLHWYGSSFEEFKAHIEGAHTRFPSYRLVITEFALLPPATREDQTTFLNRAMTFLDNTTYVEYYAIFLATSPALITSNNGGSDYAGTTSTLFGDDGSLTLNGVAYRGESDGREDVRRASLVPGYPEAAEQVALKAGRCSYCSRLLDSARLDIPFLLHIMSSISKITTIAVALLAAAPSALAGKRGLAWPWYNEGSNLNPTALANGNGNVQWIYNWETWRPAVTTNMNWIGMQRCMDCDSSPISQLKTRAAQQGWNTVLTLNEPDINGISAASAANWYIQYINPLQIKKAIPSVTSSTTPGQGLDWTAAFISACGGRCYFDYVNIHWYGNNFAQFQSHVQNAHNRFPNYQLIISEFALVSPATRDQQVAFLKSAMSFLDGASYVTYYAVFGASSPSKISANTGGGEVGTGSSLYNDDGSLSANGVAYRG
;
A
#
# COMPACT_ATOMS: atom_id res chain seq x y z
N MET A 1 -7.12 -22.06 -42.04
CA MET A 1 -5.65 -21.90 -42.14
C MET A 1 -5.41 -20.74 -43.07
N LEU A 2 -4.79 -19.60 -42.76
CA LEU A 2 -4.17 -18.96 -41.60
C LEU A 2 -5.01 -17.70 -41.34
N ARG A 3 -5.40 -17.31 -40.13
CA ARG A 3 -4.61 -16.48 -39.20
C ARG A 3 -5.16 -16.70 -37.79
N LEU A 4 -4.91 -17.89 -37.24
CA LEU A 4 -4.58 -18.00 -35.83
C LEU A 4 -3.08 -17.70 -35.72
N VAL A 5 -2.64 -17.15 -34.60
CA VAL A 5 -1.28 -16.62 -34.34
C VAL A 5 -1.11 -15.16 -34.78
N GLU A 6 -1.81 -14.24 -34.09
CA GLU A 6 -1.34 -12.85 -33.93
C GLU A 6 -2.10 -12.07 -32.84
N LEU A 7 -2.47 -12.72 -31.73
CA LEU A 7 -3.00 -12.00 -30.56
C LEU A 7 -2.67 -12.72 -29.24
N LEU A 8 -1.43 -13.20 -29.12
CA LEU A 8 -0.89 -13.79 -27.89
C LEU A 8 0.39 -13.07 -27.44
N VAL A 9 0.40 -11.74 -27.47
CA VAL A 9 1.36 -10.93 -26.70
C VAL A 9 0.67 -9.62 -26.32
N LEU A 10 -0.26 -9.68 -25.35
CA LEU A 10 -0.58 -8.49 -24.57
C LEU A 10 -0.15 -8.77 -23.14
N PHE A 11 0.99 -8.15 -22.83
CA PHE A 11 1.69 -8.15 -21.56
C PHE A 11 0.74 -8.13 -20.36
N LEU A 12 0.83 -9.17 -19.53
CA LEU A 12 0.62 -9.06 -18.09
C LEU A 12 1.74 -8.16 -17.54
N THR A 13 1.55 -6.85 -17.57
CA THR A 13 2.18 -5.98 -16.57
C THR A 13 1.18 -5.85 -15.44
N LEU A 14 1.22 -6.79 -14.49
CA LEU A 14 0.77 -6.49 -13.15
C LEU A 14 1.69 -5.39 -12.64
N ASP A 15 1.18 -4.16 -12.53
CA ASP A 15 1.86 -3.12 -11.75
C ASP A 15 1.95 -3.63 -10.31
N LEU A 16 3.16 -4.03 -9.89
CA LEU A 16 3.47 -4.29 -8.49
C LEU A 16 3.23 -2.99 -7.71
N VAL A 17 2.14 -2.93 -6.96
CA VAL A 17 1.97 -1.90 -5.94
C VAL A 17 2.97 -2.21 -4.83
N TYR A 18 4.09 -1.49 -4.81
CA TYR A 18 5.12 -1.65 -3.80
C TYR A 18 4.60 -1.20 -2.43
N ALA A 19 4.76 -2.04 -1.41
CA ALA A 19 4.49 -1.64 -0.04
C ALA A 19 5.63 -0.74 0.48
N ARG A 20 5.28 0.38 1.13
CA ARG A 20 6.23 1.41 1.56
C ARG A 20 6.88 1.07 2.91
N LYS A 21 7.57 -0.07 3.02
CA LYS A 21 8.05 -0.62 4.31
C LYS A 21 9.54 -0.42 4.57
N ARG A 22 10.31 0.01 3.56
CA ARG A 22 11.78 -0.02 3.58
C ARG A 22 12.34 1.09 4.46
N GLY A 23 13.31 0.71 5.28
CA GLY A 23 14.11 1.62 6.09
C GLY A 23 15.58 1.63 5.74
N VAL A 24 16.27 2.66 6.19
CA VAL A 24 17.72 2.80 6.07
C VAL A 24 18.36 2.53 7.43
N ALA A 25 19.14 1.46 7.51
CA ALA A 25 20.02 1.18 8.65
C ALA A 25 21.33 1.97 8.44
N TRP A 26 21.43 3.17 9.04
CA TRP A 26 22.43 4.19 8.75
C TRP A 26 23.48 4.33 9.87
N PRO A 27 24.68 3.73 9.75
CA PRO A 27 25.65 3.74 10.85
C PRO A 27 26.14 5.12 11.23
N TRP A 28 26.52 5.25 12.51
CA TRP A 28 27.11 6.48 13.04
C TRP A 28 28.38 6.93 12.30
N TYR A 29 29.16 5.99 11.77
CA TYR A 29 30.40 6.27 11.03
C TYR A 29 30.17 6.74 9.58
N ASN A 30 28.91 6.86 9.13
CA ASN A 30 28.61 7.56 7.89
C ASN A 30 28.66 9.10 8.08
N GLU A 31 28.60 9.59 9.32
CA GLU A 31 28.69 11.03 9.61
C GLU A 31 30.02 11.62 9.11
N GLY A 32 29.95 12.74 8.40
CA GLY A 32 31.14 13.40 7.83
C GLY A 32 31.74 12.71 6.60
N THR A 33 31.13 11.64 6.09
CA THR A 33 31.55 10.98 4.84
C THR A 33 30.88 11.61 3.61
N SER A 34 31.25 11.15 2.41
CA SER A 34 30.57 11.51 1.16
C SER A 34 29.26 10.76 0.91
N LEU A 35 28.92 9.77 1.75
CA LEU A 35 27.69 9.00 1.60
C LEU A 35 26.48 9.90 1.87
N SER A 36 25.49 9.85 0.97
CA SER A 36 24.28 10.65 1.12
C SER A 36 23.04 9.77 1.17
N ILE A 37 22.30 9.87 2.28
CA ILE A 37 21.04 9.16 2.47
C ILE A 37 19.98 9.51 1.40
N THR A 38 20.05 10.71 0.81
CA THR A 38 19.16 11.13 -0.28
C THR A 38 19.31 10.27 -1.53
N GLN A 39 20.43 9.57 -1.69
CA GLN A 39 20.58 8.61 -2.80
C GLN A 39 19.64 7.40 -2.63
N LEU A 40 19.22 7.08 -1.40
CA LEU A 40 18.33 5.96 -1.08
C LEU A 40 16.85 6.38 -0.94
N THR A 41 16.54 7.68 -0.88
CA THR A 41 15.16 8.14 -0.72
C THR A 41 14.33 7.81 -1.96
N SER A 42 13.17 7.20 -1.76
CA SER A 42 12.20 6.91 -2.81
C SER A 42 10.81 6.73 -2.21
N VAL A 43 9.79 6.51 -3.05
CA VAL A 43 8.45 6.15 -2.57
C VAL A 43 8.42 4.86 -1.74
N ASN A 44 9.44 4.00 -1.87
CA ASN A 44 9.51 2.72 -1.15
C ASN A 44 10.22 2.85 0.22
N VAL A 45 11.10 3.86 0.37
CA VAL A 45 11.93 4.06 1.57
C VAL A 45 11.37 5.20 2.41
N GLN A 46 10.96 4.90 3.65
CA GLN A 46 10.14 5.82 4.45
C GLN A 46 10.80 6.27 5.77
N TRP A 47 11.79 5.53 6.26
CA TRP A 47 12.35 5.74 7.59
C TRP A 47 13.85 5.44 7.66
N VAL A 48 14.50 5.94 8.70
CA VAL A 48 15.93 5.74 8.98
C VAL A 48 16.14 5.53 10.48
N TYR A 49 17.09 4.68 10.82
CA TYR A 49 17.62 4.54 12.18
C TYR A 49 19.14 4.38 12.14
N ASN A 50 19.82 4.64 13.26
CA ASN A 50 21.28 4.61 13.36
C ASN A 50 21.78 3.93 14.63
N TRP A 51 20.97 3.03 15.20
CA TRP A 51 21.20 2.36 16.49
C TRP A 51 21.32 3.29 17.70
N GLU A 52 21.08 4.58 17.53
CA GLU A 52 21.29 5.57 18.58
C GLU A 52 20.04 6.42 18.79
N THR A 53 20.03 7.15 19.90
CA THR A 53 18.96 8.10 20.25
C THR A 53 19.22 9.50 19.70
N TRP A 54 20.31 9.73 18.96
CA TRP A 54 20.53 11.01 18.28
C TRP A 54 20.23 10.85 16.80
N ARG A 55 19.51 11.82 16.24
CA ARG A 55 19.17 11.88 14.82
C ARG A 55 20.43 12.08 13.96
N PRO A 56 20.62 11.31 12.87
CA PRO A 56 21.67 11.59 11.88
C PRO A 56 21.63 13.03 11.38
N SER A 57 22.79 13.60 11.04
CA SER A 57 22.88 14.99 10.56
C SER A 57 22.05 15.23 9.29
N ALA A 58 21.90 14.20 8.47
CA ALA A 58 21.02 14.19 7.31
C ALA A 58 20.10 12.95 7.34
N THR A 59 18.80 13.16 7.23
CA THR A 59 17.82 12.07 7.08
C THR A 59 17.20 11.99 5.68
N GLY A 60 17.48 12.95 4.80
CA GLY A 60 16.90 12.99 3.45
C GLY A 60 15.37 13.10 3.44
N GLY A 61 14.77 13.62 4.51
CA GLY A 61 13.31 13.66 4.67
C GLY A 61 12.69 12.37 5.19
N LEU A 62 13.48 11.32 5.42
CA LEU A 62 13.01 10.09 6.06
C LEU A 62 12.68 10.33 7.54
N ASN A 63 11.66 9.63 8.03
CA ASN A 63 11.32 9.66 9.44
C ASN A 63 12.40 8.96 10.27
N PHE A 64 12.92 9.65 11.28
CA PHE A 64 13.94 9.07 12.16
C PHE A 64 13.29 8.24 13.26
N ILE A 65 13.72 6.99 13.40
CA ILE A 65 13.35 6.12 14.50
C ILE A 65 14.52 6.10 15.48
N GLY A 66 14.33 6.72 16.64
CA GLY A 66 15.31 6.68 17.72
C GLY A 66 15.50 5.27 18.24
N THR A 67 16.73 4.90 18.56
CA THR A 67 17.05 3.55 19.04
C THR A 67 17.85 3.59 20.33
N GLN A 68 17.26 3.08 21.41
CA GLN A 68 17.95 2.88 22.68
C GLN A 68 18.53 1.46 22.72
N ARG A 69 19.61 1.22 21.96
CA ARG A 69 20.21 -0.12 21.76
C ARG A 69 20.82 -0.74 23.02
N CYS A 70 21.10 0.07 24.04
CA CYS A 70 21.82 -0.27 25.26
C CYS A 70 20.98 0.16 26.47
N THR A 71 21.14 -0.51 27.61
CA THR A 71 20.43 -0.12 28.84
C THR A 71 20.84 1.26 29.33
N ASP A 72 22.13 1.60 29.17
CA ASP A 72 22.70 2.95 29.24
C ASP A 72 24.07 2.93 28.56
N CYS A 73 24.39 3.93 27.73
CA CYS A 73 25.73 4.04 27.13
C CYS A 73 26.07 5.48 26.72
N PRO A 74 27.36 5.87 26.62
CA PRO A 74 27.75 7.26 26.42
C PRO A 74 27.16 7.95 25.18
N SER A 75 26.96 7.22 24.09
CA SER A 75 26.37 7.73 22.85
C SER A 75 24.84 7.93 22.95
N SER A 76 24.18 7.10 23.76
CA SER A 76 22.74 7.14 24.04
C SER A 76 22.46 7.04 25.54
N PRO A 77 22.80 8.08 26.33
CA PRO A 77 22.63 8.04 27.77
C PRO A 77 21.14 7.96 28.10
N ILE A 78 20.75 7.00 28.94
CA ILE A 78 19.33 6.72 29.20
C ILE A 78 18.57 7.93 29.76
N LYS A 79 19.27 8.78 30.52
CA LYS A 79 18.75 10.04 31.07
C LYS A 79 18.29 11.04 30.00
N GLU A 80 18.84 10.96 28.78
CA GLU A 80 18.52 11.85 27.66
C GLU A 80 17.38 11.31 26.79
N LEU A 81 16.91 10.07 27.02
CA LEU A 81 15.94 9.38 26.17
C LEU A 81 14.69 10.24 25.90
N TYR A 82 14.04 10.74 26.94
CA TYR A 82 12.82 11.54 26.80
C TYR A 82 13.07 12.89 26.13
N ALA A 83 14.16 13.56 26.48
CA ALA A 83 14.54 14.84 25.88
C ALA A 83 14.82 14.67 24.37
N ARG A 84 15.49 13.58 23.98
CA ARG A 84 15.77 13.24 22.59
C ARG A 84 14.49 12.85 21.84
N ALA A 85 13.63 12.02 22.43
CA ALA A 85 12.37 11.62 21.82
C ALA A 85 11.46 12.82 21.53
N ILE A 86 11.28 13.72 22.52
CA ILE A 86 10.47 14.92 22.37
C ILE A 86 11.14 15.92 21.42
N GLY A 87 12.40 16.24 21.66
CA GLY A 87 13.12 17.27 20.90
C GLY A 87 13.33 16.93 19.43
N GLN A 88 13.40 15.64 19.11
CA GLN A 88 13.54 15.15 17.74
C GLN A 88 12.20 14.68 17.14
N GLY A 89 11.09 14.78 17.87
CA GLY A 89 9.75 14.45 17.39
C GLY A 89 9.58 12.99 16.97
N TRP A 90 10.06 12.04 17.78
CA TRP A 90 9.92 10.62 17.47
C TRP A 90 8.46 10.21 17.48
N THR A 91 8.08 9.39 16.49
CA THR A 91 6.79 8.70 16.44
C THR A 91 6.92 7.20 16.72
N THR A 92 8.13 6.67 16.59
CA THR A 92 8.49 5.27 16.84
C THR A 92 9.83 5.21 17.56
N VAL A 93 10.01 4.23 18.45
CA VAL A 93 11.28 3.92 19.11
C VAL A 93 11.62 2.45 19.00
N PHE A 94 12.88 2.15 18.68
CA PHE A 94 13.47 0.82 18.81
C PHE A 94 14.28 0.72 20.10
N THR A 95 14.38 -0.49 20.65
CA THR A 95 14.96 -0.69 21.98
C THR A 95 16.24 -1.53 21.91
N LEU A 96 16.50 -2.38 22.91
CA LEU A 96 17.79 -3.05 23.07
C LEU A 96 18.15 -3.88 21.82
N ASN A 97 19.44 -3.90 21.49
CA ASN A 97 19.96 -4.61 20.32
C ASN A 97 20.58 -5.93 20.73
N GLU A 98 19.99 -7.04 20.29
CA GLU A 98 20.45 -8.41 20.54
C GLU A 98 20.71 -8.72 22.03
N PRO A 99 19.78 -8.39 22.94
CA PRO A 99 19.96 -8.68 24.37
C PRO A 99 19.98 -10.19 24.65
N ASP A 100 19.58 -11.02 23.68
CA ASP A 100 19.52 -12.47 23.78
C ASP A 100 20.89 -13.13 23.61
N LEU A 101 21.93 -12.39 23.19
CA LEU A 101 23.27 -12.93 23.09
C LEU A 101 23.89 -13.21 24.47
N PRO A 102 24.66 -14.29 24.62
CA PRO A 102 25.24 -14.69 25.91
C PRO A 102 26.32 -13.74 26.41
N VAL A 103 26.93 -12.96 25.51
CA VAL A 103 27.95 -11.96 25.81
C VAL A 103 27.41 -10.59 25.44
N GLY A 104 27.37 -9.68 26.41
CA GLY A 104 26.86 -8.32 26.22
C GLY A 104 25.34 -8.19 26.22
N GLY A 105 24.60 -9.31 26.24
CA GLY A 105 23.15 -9.34 26.38
C GLY A 105 22.67 -9.18 27.84
N THR A 106 21.36 -9.32 28.02
CA THR A 106 20.68 -9.20 29.32
C THR A 106 19.58 -10.23 29.45
N SER A 107 19.24 -10.62 30.69
CA SER A 107 18.15 -11.56 30.91
C SER A 107 16.79 -10.97 30.45
N PRO A 108 15.81 -11.81 30.07
CA PRO A 108 14.48 -11.31 29.73
C PRO A 108 13.80 -10.54 30.88
N ALA A 109 14.06 -10.94 32.13
CA ALA A 109 13.52 -10.29 33.32
C ALA A 109 14.09 -8.89 33.54
N ASP A 110 15.42 -8.74 33.41
CA ASP A 110 16.08 -7.44 33.53
C ASP A 110 15.67 -6.51 32.39
N ALA A 111 15.56 -7.04 31.16
CA ALA A 111 15.07 -6.27 30.02
C ALA A 111 13.63 -5.80 30.22
N ALA A 112 12.73 -6.66 30.73
CA ALA A 112 11.35 -6.27 31.02
C ALA A 112 11.28 -5.18 32.10
N GLY A 113 12.05 -5.30 33.18
CA GLY A 113 12.15 -4.28 34.22
C GLY A 113 12.64 -2.94 33.67
N TRP A 114 13.70 -2.97 32.88
CA TRP A 114 14.24 -1.79 32.19
C TRP A 114 13.23 -1.17 31.22
N TYR A 115 12.53 -1.99 30.44
CA TYR A 115 11.53 -1.55 29.47
C TYR A 115 10.36 -0.84 30.15
N ILE A 116 9.85 -1.42 31.24
CA ILE A 116 8.76 -0.84 32.04
C ILE A 116 9.19 0.51 32.63
N GLN A 117 10.44 0.60 33.10
CA GLN A 117 10.95 1.83 33.69
C GLN A 117 11.14 2.94 32.66
N TRP A 118 11.76 2.63 31.52
CA TRP A 118 12.29 3.66 30.61
C TRP A 118 11.51 3.81 29.31
N ILE A 119 11.00 2.72 28.74
CA ILE A 119 10.37 2.74 27.42
C ILE A 119 8.86 2.96 27.52
N ASN A 120 8.17 2.30 28.46
CA ASN A 120 6.72 2.46 28.66
C ASN A 120 6.26 3.92 28.75
N PRO A 121 6.96 4.84 29.46
CA PRO A 121 6.53 6.24 29.56
C PRO A 121 6.50 6.99 28.22
N LEU A 122 7.14 6.47 27.17
CA LEU A 122 7.04 7.03 25.82
C LEU A 122 5.67 6.71 25.21
N ASN A 123 4.82 7.72 25.06
CA ASN A 123 3.51 7.61 24.42
C ASN A 123 3.60 7.68 22.88
N ILE A 124 4.38 6.78 22.30
CA ILE A 124 4.63 6.63 20.85
C ILE A 124 4.62 5.15 20.49
N THR A 125 4.78 4.80 19.22
CA THR A 125 4.91 3.39 18.79
C THR A 125 6.23 2.79 19.29
N LYS A 126 6.21 1.57 19.81
CA LYS A 126 7.40 0.94 20.43
C LYS A 126 7.60 -0.48 19.93
N SER A 127 8.84 -0.84 19.59
CA SER A 127 9.21 -2.25 19.43
C SER A 127 9.81 -2.82 20.73
N ILE A 128 9.66 -4.13 20.93
CA ILE A 128 10.50 -4.85 21.92
C ILE A 128 11.96 -4.88 21.44
N PRO A 129 12.91 -5.36 22.27
CA PRO A 129 14.28 -5.55 21.84
C PRO A 129 14.41 -6.37 20.56
N ALA A 130 15.35 -6.00 19.69
CA ALA A 130 15.68 -6.78 18.51
C ALA A 130 16.42 -8.04 18.94
N VAL A 131 15.89 -9.22 18.64
CA VAL A 131 16.54 -10.50 18.97
C VAL A 131 17.20 -11.13 17.74
N THR A 132 18.23 -11.94 17.97
CA THR A 132 18.88 -12.70 16.90
C THR A 132 17.97 -13.78 16.30
N SER A 133 18.38 -14.35 15.16
CA SER A 133 17.76 -15.54 14.59
C SER A 133 18.25 -16.87 15.21
N SER A 134 18.90 -16.82 16.38
CA SER A 134 19.42 -18.00 17.08
C SER A 134 18.31 -18.97 17.48
N SER A 135 18.58 -20.27 17.32
CA SER A 135 17.73 -21.36 17.81
C SER A 135 18.27 -22.02 19.08
N VAL A 136 19.35 -21.46 19.66
CA VAL A 136 19.88 -21.91 20.94
C VAL A 136 18.87 -21.57 22.04
N SER A 137 18.59 -22.53 22.92
CA SER A 137 17.62 -22.35 24.00
C SER A 137 17.94 -21.11 24.84
N GLY A 138 16.92 -20.27 25.04
CA GLY A 138 17.05 -19.00 25.77
C GLY A 138 17.56 -17.82 24.93
N GLN A 139 17.78 -18.01 23.62
CA GLN A 139 18.11 -16.94 22.67
C GLN A 139 16.98 -16.75 21.65
N GLY A 140 17.10 -15.73 20.79
CA GLY A 140 16.15 -15.47 19.71
C GLY A 140 14.70 -15.44 20.19
N LEU A 141 13.83 -16.22 19.54
CA LEU A 141 12.40 -16.26 19.87
C LEU A 141 12.10 -16.88 21.26
N ASP A 142 12.99 -17.72 21.81
CA ASP A 142 12.84 -18.22 23.18
C ASP A 142 13.07 -17.11 24.21
N TRP A 143 14.00 -16.19 23.92
CA TRP A 143 14.21 -15.00 24.74
C TRP A 143 12.99 -14.08 24.71
N VAL A 144 12.35 -13.94 23.54
CA VAL A 144 11.10 -13.14 23.39
C VAL A 144 9.97 -13.70 24.25
N ASP A 145 9.78 -15.02 24.28
CA ASP A 145 8.82 -15.67 25.18
C ASP A 145 9.10 -15.31 26.64
N GLY A 146 10.35 -15.44 27.07
CA GLY A 146 10.78 -15.08 28.41
C GLY A 146 10.55 -13.61 28.73
N PHE A 147 10.74 -12.71 27.76
CA PHE A 147 10.56 -11.27 27.94
C PHE A 147 9.08 -10.93 28.09
N ILE A 148 8.22 -11.43 27.21
CA ILE A 148 6.77 -11.23 27.28
C ILE A 148 6.21 -11.82 28.58
N GLN A 149 6.69 -12.99 28.99
CA GLN A 149 6.33 -13.60 30.27
C GLN A 149 6.75 -12.71 31.45
N ALA A 150 7.99 -12.23 31.47
CA ALA A 150 8.50 -11.35 32.52
C ALA A 150 7.80 -9.99 32.57
N CYS A 151 7.34 -9.48 31.43
CA CYS A 151 6.52 -8.29 31.34
C CYS A 151 5.19 -8.44 32.09
N ALA A 152 4.62 -9.65 32.19
CA ALA A 152 3.37 -9.94 32.92
C ALA A 152 2.23 -8.95 32.59
N GLY A 153 2.09 -8.58 31.31
CA GLY A 153 1.10 -7.62 30.81
C GLY A 153 1.40 -6.14 31.11
N LYS A 154 2.58 -5.82 31.65
CA LYS A 154 2.97 -4.46 32.04
C LYS A 154 3.84 -3.74 31.01
N CYS A 155 4.39 -4.43 30.01
CA CYS A 155 5.10 -3.78 28.91
C CYS A 155 4.11 -3.37 27.83
N PHE A 156 4.19 -2.12 27.37
CA PHE A 156 3.39 -1.60 26.26
C PHE A 156 4.25 -1.56 25.01
N PHE A 157 3.95 -2.40 24.02
CA PHE A 157 4.68 -2.45 22.75
C PHE A 157 3.74 -2.82 21.61
N ASP A 158 4.14 -2.43 20.41
CA ASP A 158 3.38 -2.59 19.17
C ASP A 158 4.00 -3.67 18.26
N TYR A 159 5.33 -3.83 18.34
CA TYR A 159 6.09 -4.67 17.41
C TYR A 159 7.03 -5.67 18.08
N ILE A 160 7.12 -6.86 17.49
CA ILE A 160 8.24 -7.80 17.67
C ILE A 160 9.37 -7.40 16.73
N ASN A 161 10.58 -7.21 17.26
CA ASN A 161 11.73 -6.79 16.46
C ASN A 161 12.72 -7.95 16.24
N LEU A 162 13.09 -8.20 15.00
CA LEU A 162 13.85 -9.37 14.56
C LEU A 162 15.09 -8.99 13.78
N HIS A 163 16.18 -9.68 14.06
CA HIS A 163 17.36 -9.75 13.20
C HIS A 163 17.44 -11.12 12.52
N TRP A 164 18.00 -11.17 11.32
CA TRP A 164 18.30 -12.44 10.67
C TRP A 164 19.59 -12.40 9.86
N TYR A 165 20.46 -13.36 10.10
CA TYR A 165 21.63 -13.61 9.26
C TYR A 165 21.73 -15.11 8.99
N GLY A 166 21.83 -15.48 7.72
CA GLY A 166 21.85 -16.89 7.34
C GLY A 166 22.28 -17.11 5.90
N SER A 167 21.90 -18.24 5.33
CA SER A 167 22.49 -18.74 4.09
C SER A 167 21.56 -18.71 2.88
N SER A 168 20.25 -18.56 3.09
CA SER A 168 19.28 -18.58 1.99
C SER A 168 18.01 -17.76 2.26
N PHE A 169 17.30 -17.41 1.18
CA PHE A 169 15.98 -16.79 1.27
C PHE A 169 14.95 -17.70 1.96
N GLU A 170 15.02 -19.02 1.77
CA GLU A 170 14.03 -19.93 2.39
C GLU A 170 14.19 -19.97 3.91
N GLU A 171 15.43 -19.95 4.42
CA GLU A 171 15.69 -19.83 5.85
C GLU A 171 15.21 -18.49 6.42
N PHE A 172 15.46 -17.38 5.71
CA PHE A 172 14.95 -16.06 6.08
C PHE A 172 13.42 -16.06 6.17
N LYS A 173 12.76 -16.53 5.10
CA LYS A 173 11.30 -16.61 5.04
C LYS A 173 10.74 -17.48 6.17
N ALA A 174 11.32 -18.66 6.40
CA ALA A 174 10.90 -19.56 7.47
C ALA A 174 11.06 -18.94 8.85
N HIS A 175 12.13 -18.16 9.08
CA HIS A 175 12.32 -17.43 10.34
C HIS A 175 11.21 -16.39 10.58
N ILE A 176 10.89 -15.59 9.56
CA ILE A 176 9.84 -14.57 9.65
C ILE A 176 8.44 -15.19 9.84
N GLU A 177 8.11 -16.23 9.07
CA GLU A 177 6.85 -16.98 9.21
C GLU A 177 6.75 -17.70 10.57
N GLY A 178 7.87 -18.24 11.06
CA GLY A 178 7.98 -18.86 12.37
C GLY A 178 7.73 -17.88 13.51
N ALA A 179 8.31 -16.67 13.43
CA ALA A 179 8.06 -15.61 14.39
C ALA A 179 6.58 -15.19 14.41
N HIS A 180 5.96 -15.01 13.23
CA HIS A 180 4.53 -14.67 13.16
C HIS A 180 3.65 -15.81 13.69
N THR A 181 4.01 -17.06 13.43
CA THR A 181 3.27 -18.23 13.94
C THR A 181 3.33 -18.31 15.46
N ARG A 182 4.49 -18.01 16.07
CA ARG A 182 4.65 -17.99 17.54
C ARG A 182 3.95 -16.78 18.16
N PHE A 183 3.91 -15.65 17.46
CA PHE A 183 3.38 -14.37 17.94
C PHE A 183 2.33 -13.76 17.00
N PRO A 184 1.18 -14.42 16.75
CA PRO A 184 0.25 -14.06 15.68
C PRO A 184 -0.49 -12.73 15.92
N SER A 185 -0.54 -12.28 17.18
CA SER A 185 -1.21 -11.03 17.57
C SER A 185 -0.34 -9.78 17.35
N TYR A 186 0.94 -9.94 17.03
CA TYR A 186 1.87 -8.82 16.91
C TYR A 186 2.36 -8.65 15.49
N ARG A 187 2.57 -7.39 15.10
CA ARG A 187 3.26 -7.06 13.85
C ARG A 187 4.77 -7.15 14.06
N LEU A 188 5.48 -7.46 12.99
CA LEU A 188 6.92 -7.65 12.98
C LEU A 188 7.61 -6.44 12.37
N VAL A 189 8.76 -6.10 12.92
CA VAL A 189 9.76 -5.23 12.29
C VAL A 189 11.06 -6.01 12.16
N ILE A 190 11.73 -5.87 11.01
CA ILE A 190 13.00 -6.55 10.73
C ILE A 190 14.07 -5.47 10.62
N THR A 191 14.75 -5.13 11.72
CA THR A 191 15.70 -4.02 11.69
C THR A 191 17.03 -4.37 11.03
N GLU A 192 17.39 -5.65 10.95
CA GLU A 192 18.60 -6.11 10.30
C GLU A 192 18.39 -7.46 9.61
N PHE A 193 18.79 -7.56 8.33
CA PHE A 193 18.93 -8.84 7.66
C PHE A 193 19.96 -8.84 6.52
N ALA A 194 20.70 -9.93 6.37
CA ALA A 194 21.64 -10.17 5.25
C ALA A 194 22.00 -11.66 5.10
N LEU A 195 22.55 -12.06 3.94
CA LEU A 195 23.24 -13.34 3.85
C LEU A 195 24.62 -13.24 4.49
N LEU A 196 25.10 -14.35 5.04
CA LEU A 196 26.46 -14.49 5.56
C LEU A 196 27.45 -14.88 4.45
N PRO A 197 28.76 -14.62 4.64
CA PRO A 197 29.81 -15.20 3.80
C PRO A 197 29.68 -16.73 3.69
N PRO A 198 30.00 -17.33 2.52
CA PRO A 198 30.70 -16.74 1.38
C PRO A 198 29.78 -16.11 0.31
N ALA A 199 28.55 -15.72 0.65
CA ALA A 199 27.61 -15.11 -0.31
C ALA A 199 28.23 -13.90 -1.04
N THR A 200 28.18 -13.92 -2.37
CA THR A 200 28.69 -12.83 -3.22
C THR A 200 27.74 -11.63 -3.26
N ARG A 201 28.18 -10.53 -3.87
CA ARG A 201 27.31 -9.36 -4.14
C ARG A 201 26.06 -9.74 -4.93
N GLU A 202 26.20 -10.66 -5.88
CA GLU A 202 25.12 -11.11 -6.75
C GLU A 202 24.14 -12.03 -6.00
N ASP A 203 24.66 -12.94 -5.17
CA ASP A 203 23.83 -13.76 -4.28
C ASP A 203 23.01 -12.88 -3.35
N GLN A 204 23.66 -11.87 -2.76
CA GLN A 204 23.01 -10.91 -1.87
C GLN A 204 21.95 -10.06 -2.61
N THR A 205 22.22 -9.64 -3.84
CA THR A 205 21.23 -8.90 -4.66
C THR A 205 20.03 -9.79 -4.98
N THR A 206 20.27 -11.05 -5.34
CA THR A 206 19.22 -12.05 -5.64
C THR A 206 18.36 -12.32 -4.40
N PHE A 207 18.99 -12.56 -3.26
CA PHE A 207 18.32 -12.69 -1.97
C PHE A 207 17.50 -11.45 -1.62
N LEU A 208 18.10 -10.27 -1.75
CA LEU A 208 17.47 -9.00 -1.39
C LEU A 208 16.20 -8.76 -2.21
N ASN A 209 16.22 -9.01 -3.52
CA ASN A 209 15.04 -8.87 -4.37
C ASN A 209 13.90 -9.81 -3.93
N ARG A 210 14.21 -11.06 -3.59
CA ARG A 210 13.23 -12.03 -3.09
C ARG A 210 12.71 -11.63 -1.70
N ALA A 211 13.60 -11.21 -0.80
CA ALA A 211 13.28 -10.75 0.54
C ALA A 211 12.36 -9.52 0.50
N MET A 212 12.71 -8.49 -0.29
CA MET A 212 11.86 -7.29 -0.45
C MET A 212 10.48 -7.66 -1.01
N THR A 213 10.42 -8.50 -2.04
CA THR A 213 9.14 -8.95 -2.61
C THR A 213 8.28 -9.66 -1.56
N PHE A 214 8.88 -10.54 -0.76
CA PHE A 214 8.19 -11.23 0.33
C PHE A 214 7.73 -10.26 1.42
N LEU A 215 8.62 -9.43 1.95
CA LEU A 215 8.31 -8.51 3.06
C LEU A 215 7.31 -7.42 2.63
N ASP A 216 7.41 -6.91 1.41
CA ASP A 216 6.45 -5.95 0.84
C ASP A 216 5.03 -6.55 0.84
N ASN A 217 4.89 -7.82 0.46
CA ASN A 217 3.60 -8.53 0.42
C ASN A 217 3.13 -9.10 1.77
N THR A 218 3.99 -9.10 2.79
CA THR A 218 3.69 -9.73 4.10
C THR A 218 2.96 -8.76 5.03
N THR A 219 1.64 -8.90 5.22
CA THR A 219 0.80 -7.92 5.95
C THR A 219 1.16 -7.74 7.43
N TYR A 220 1.69 -8.78 8.06
CA TYR A 220 2.13 -8.75 9.45
C TYR A 220 3.53 -8.15 9.62
N VAL A 221 4.23 -7.77 8.54
CA VAL A 221 5.48 -6.99 8.59
C VAL A 221 5.16 -5.52 8.36
N GLU A 222 5.58 -4.67 9.31
CA GLU A 222 5.44 -3.21 9.22
C GLU A 222 6.65 -2.55 8.55
N TYR A 223 7.85 -2.85 9.06
CA TYR A 223 9.09 -2.20 8.66
C TYR A 223 10.18 -3.24 8.42
N TYR A 224 11.05 -2.99 7.44
CA TYR A 224 12.29 -3.75 7.32
C TYR A 224 13.47 -2.89 6.87
N ALA A 225 14.68 -3.22 7.32
CA ALA A 225 15.92 -2.61 6.89
C ALA A 225 17.00 -3.65 6.62
N ILE A 226 17.57 -3.62 5.41
CA ILE A 226 18.74 -4.47 5.09
C ILE A 226 19.96 -3.95 5.85
N PHE A 227 20.74 -4.87 6.41
CA PHE A 227 22.08 -4.59 6.87
C PHE A 227 23.00 -4.61 5.63
N LEU A 228 23.56 -3.51 5.10
CA LEU A 228 23.73 -2.21 5.74
C LEU A 228 23.87 -1.02 4.76
N ALA A 229 23.36 0.16 5.13
CA ALA A 229 23.50 1.37 4.32
C ALA A 229 24.85 2.09 4.55
N THR A 230 25.95 1.46 4.13
CA THR A 230 27.31 2.03 4.17
C THR A 230 28.17 1.47 3.04
N SER A 231 29.49 1.70 3.04
CA SER A 231 30.45 1.16 2.07
C SER A 231 31.32 0.03 2.65
N PRO A 232 31.92 -0.85 1.80
CA PRO A 232 32.84 -1.90 2.24
C PRO A 232 34.02 -1.40 3.08
N ALA A 233 34.67 -0.30 2.70
CA ALA A 233 35.78 0.28 3.46
C ALA A 233 35.32 0.82 4.82
N LEU A 234 34.16 1.49 4.87
CA LEU A 234 33.63 2.06 6.12
C LEU A 234 33.20 0.97 7.10
N ILE A 235 32.46 -0.05 6.68
CA ILE A 235 32.06 -1.15 7.57
C ILE A 235 33.27 -1.91 8.12
N THR A 236 34.30 -2.11 7.29
CA THR A 236 35.53 -2.83 7.68
C THR A 236 36.37 -2.01 8.68
N SER A 237 36.59 -0.73 8.40
CA SER A 237 37.45 0.12 9.22
C SER A 237 36.85 0.52 10.57
N ASN A 238 35.52 0.43 10.71
CA ASN A 238 34.81 0.85 11.92
C ASN A 238 34.27 -0.32 12.76
N ASN A 239 34.70 -1.56 12.48
CA ASN A 239 34.17 -2.76 13.13
C ASN A 239 32.63 -2.83 13.08
N GLY A 240 32.05 -2.46 11.94
CA GLY A 240 30.60 -2.39 11.73
C GLY A 240 29.96 -3.76 11.49
N GLY A 241 30.55 -4.84 12.01
CA GLY A 241 30.06 -6.21 11.80
C GLY A 241 30.55 -6.90 10.52
N SER A 242 31.54 -6.34 9.81
CA SER A 242 32.11 -6.93 8.59
C SER A 242 32.73 -8.32 8.81
N ASP A 243 33.29 -8.57 9.99
CA ASP A 243 33.92 -9.85 10.34
C ASP A 243 32.88 -10.99 10.45
N TYR A 244 31.62 -10.62 10.68
CA TYR A 244 30.50 -11.55 10.78
C TYR A 244 29.67 -11.59 9.49
N ALA A 245 29.12 -10.45 9.07
CA ALA A 245 28.20 -10.36 7.93
C ALA A 245 28.91 -10.17 6.56
N GLY A 246 30.23 -9.98 6.56
CA GLY A 246 30.96 -9.59 5.35
C GLY A 246 30.63 -8.18 4.89
N THR A 247 30.96 -7.87 3.63
CA THR A 247 30.67 -6.57 3.02
C THR A 247 29.64 -6.65 1.91
N THR A 248 29.16 -7.85 1.54
CA THR A 248 28.40 -8.11 0.31
C THR A 248 26.97 -7.55 0.31
N SER A 249 26.49 -7.05 1.44
CA SER A 249 25.19 -6.42 1.63
C SER A 249 25.19 -4.90 1.66
N THR A 250 26.35 -4.25 1.63
CA THR A 250 26.46 -2.78 1.61
C THR A 250 25.67 -2.13 0.47
N LEU A 251 24.97 -1.03 0.78
CA LEU A 251 24.21 -0.26 -0.22
C LEU A 251 25.04 0.77 -0.99
N PHE A 252 26.22 1.15 -0.48
CA PHE A 252 27.14 2.08 -1.14
C PHE A 252 28.45 1.41 -1.53
N GLY A 253 29.04 1.87 -2.62
CA GLY A 253 30.44 1.63 -2.97
C GLY A 253 31.36 2.59 -2.21
N ASP A 254 32.65 2.31 -2.21
CA ASP A 254 33.65 3.16 -1.54
C ASP A 254 33.83 4.51 -2.24
N ASP A 255 33.38 4.64 -3.49
CA ASP A 255 33.30 5.90 -4.24
C ASP A 255 32.07 6.76 -3.86
N GLY A 256 31.19 6.24 -2.98
CA GLY A 256 29.98 6.89 -2.54
C GLY A 256 28.78 6.74 -3.47
N SER A 257 28.91 5.99 -4.57
CA SER A 257 27.79 5.61 -5.43
C SER A 257 26.97 4.46 -4.83
N LEU A 258 25.74 4.25 -5.31
CA LEU A 258 24.95 3.08 -4.93
C LEU A 258 25.52 1.80 -5.56
N THR A 259 25.61 0.73 -4.77
CA THR A 259 25.87 -0.62 -5.30
C THR A 259 24.64 -1.17 -6.02
N LEU A 260 24.76 -2.37 -6.62
CA LEU A 260 23.59 -3.12 -7.12
C LEU A 260 22.51 -3.30 -6.04
N ASN A 261 22.91 -3.56 -4.79
CA ASN A 261 21.97 -3.62 -3.67
C ASN A 261 21.32 -2.26 -3.42
N GLY A 262 22.10 -1.17 -3.41
CA GLY A 262 21.59 0.18 -3.20
C GLY A 262 20.54 0.61 -4.23
N VAL A 263 20.82 0.34 -5.52
CA VAL A 263 19.88 0.63 -6.61
C VAL A 263 18.60 -0.23 -6.49
N ALA A 264 18.76 -1.54 -6.25
CA ALA A 264 17.62 -2.45 -6.06
C ALA A 264 16.76 -2.03 -4.85
N TYR A 265 17.40 -1.67 -3.75
CA TYR A 265 16.75 -1.32 -2.49
C TYR A 265 15.95 -0.02 -2.60
N ARG A 266 16.50 0.99 -3.30
CA ARG A 266 15.80 2.24 -3.61
C ARG A 266 14.54 2.00 -4.44
N GLY A 267 14.61 1.14 -5.46
CA GLY A 267 13.44 0.75 -6.26
C GLY A 267 12.91 1.83 -7.22
N GLU A 268 13.80 2.63 -7.83
CA GLU A 268 13.43 3.51 -8.96
C GLU A 268 13.59 2.78 -10.30
N SER A 269 12.53 2.76 -11.09
CA SER A 269 12.58 2.40 -12.51
C SER A 269 13.18 3.53 -13.33
N ASP A 270 14.52 3.63 -13.43
CA ASP A 270 15.12 4.25 -14.61
C ASP A 270 15.24 3.15 -15.67
N GLY A 271 14.43 3.22 -16.72
CA GLY A 271 14.44 2.28 -17.85
C GLY A 271 15.79 2.19 -18.59
N ARG A 272 16.84 2.86 -18.11
CA ARG A 272 18.23 2.71 -18.55
C ARG A 272 18.96 1.51 -17.95
N GLU A 273 18.57 1.00 -16.78
CA GLU A 273 19.23 -0.19 -16.19
C GLU A 273 18.66 -1.51 -16.70
N ASP A 274 17.37 -1.57 -17.04
CA ASP A 274 16.80 -2.77 -17.67
C ASP A 274 17.43 -3.07 -19.05
N VAL A 275 17.91 -2.02 -19.74
CA VAL A 275 18.71 -2.13 -20.98
C VAL A 275 20.13 -2.68 -20.71
N ARG A 276 20.75 -2.35 -19.56
CA ARG A 276 22.05 -2.94 -19.17
C ARG A 276 21.90 -4.37 -18.68
N ARG A 277 20.82 -4.69 -17.97
CA ARG A 277 20.51 -6.04 -17.48
C ARG A 277 20.29 -7.05 -18.60
N ALA A 278 19.75 -6.63 -19.75
CA ALA A 278 19.61 -7.48 -20.94
C ALA A 278 20.94 -7.74 -21.68
N SER A 279 21.98 -6.95 -21.42
CA SER A 279 23.27 -7.00 -22.15
C SER A 279 24.33 -7.90 -21.50
N LEU A 280 24.09 -8.40 -20.29
CA LEU A 280 25.08 -9.10 -19.46
C LEU A 280 24.80 -10.60 -19.27
N VAL A 281 23.75 -11.14 -19.91
CA VAL A 281 23.44 -12.58 -19.89
C VAL A 281 23.99 -13.24 -21.16
N PRO A 282 25.04 -14.07 -21.11
CA PRO A 282 25.50 -14.83 -22.27
C PRO A 282 24.49 -15.94 -22.58
N GLY A 283 23.93 -15.97 -23.80
CA GLY A 283 23.27 -17.19 -24.33
C GLY A 283 21.96 -17.06 -25.12
N TYR A 284 21.37 -15.88 -25.31
CA TYR A 284 20.10 -15.75 -26.06
C TYR A 284 20.07 -14.54 -27.00
N PRO A 285 20.36 -14.70 -28.31
CA PRO A 285 20.44 -13.58 -29.26
C PRO A 285 19.10 -12.93 -29.63
N GLU A 286 17.97 -13.58 -29.37
CA GLU A 286 16.65 -13.13 -29.87
C GLU A 286 15.93 -12.12 -28.96
N ALA A 287 16.44 -11.86 -27.77
CA ALA A 287 15.85 -10.88 -26.85
C ALA A 287 16.28 -9.42 -27.14
N ALA A 288 17.39 -9.22 -27.86
CA ALA A 288 17.95 -7.89 -28.13
C ALA A 288 17.16 -7.11 -29.20
N GLU A 289 16.51 -7.81 -30.13
CA GLU A 289 15.88 -7.18 -31.30
C GLU A 289 14.46 -6.66 -31.02
N GLN A 290 13.70 -7.31 -30.12
CA GLN A 290 12.34 -6.87 -29.78
C GLN A 290 12.29 -5.67 -28.81
N VAL A 291 13.36 -5.40 -28.06
CA VAL A 291 13.39 -4.29 -27.09
C VAL A 291 13.83 -2.96 -27.73
N ALA A 292 14.63 -2.99 -28.80
CA ALA A 292 15.06 -1.80 -29.54
C ALA A 292 13.89 -1.04 -30.20
N LEU A 293 12.79 -1.73 -30.54
CA LEU A 293 11.60 -1.14 -31.13
C LEU A 293 10.73 -0.33 -30.14
N LYS A 294 10.86 -0.56 -28.82
CA LYS A 294 10.05 0.13 -27.79
C LYS A 294 10.59 1.49 -27.34
N ALA A 295 11.84 1.85 -27.69
CA ALA A 295 12.49 3.06 -27.19
C ALA A 295 12.44 4.28 -28.13
N GLY A 296 11.83 4.17 -29.32
CA GLY A 296 11.44 5.33 -30.12
C GLY A 296 12.53 6.29 -30.61
N ARG A 297 13.84 5.95 -30.55
CA ARG A 297 14.91 6.69 -31.24
C ARG A 297 16.11 5.78 -31.57
N CYS A 298 16.14 5.21 -32.77
CA CYS A 298 17.39 4.78 -33.40
C CYS A 298 17.71 5.76 -34.53
N SER A 299 18.81 6.50 -34.40
CA SER A 299 19.28 7.46 -35.41
C SER A 299 20.06 6.78 -36.55
N TYR A 300 19.83 5.49 -36.81
CA TYR A 300 20.61 4.70 -37.77
C TYR A 300 19.77 3.69 -38.57
N CYS A 301 18.59 4.11 -39.06
CA CYS A 301 17.90 3.37 -40.12
C CYS A 301 17.31 4.35 -41.14
N SER A 302 18.16 4.85 -42.04
CA SER A 302 17.75 5.23 -43.39
C SER A 302 18.58 4.39 -44.35
N ARG A 303 17.91 3.85 -45.37
CA ARG A 303 18.39 2.86 -46.36
C ARG A 303 18.25 1.41 -45.91
N LEU A 304 17.10 0.83 -46.24
CA LEU A 304 16.97 -0.45 -46.94
C LEU A 304 15.46 -0.74 -47.09
N LEU A 305 14.80 0.10 -47.87
CA LEU A 305 13.60 -0.29 -48.60
C LEU A 305 14.06 -0.41 -50.05
N ASP A 306 14.40 -1.61 -50.47
CA ASP A 306 14.12 -2.06 -51.83
C ASP A 306 14.37 -3.57 -51.95
N SER A 307 13.45 -4.23 -52.65
CA SER A 307 13.53 -5.57 -53.24
C SER A 307 13.68 -6.78 -52.31
N ALA A 308 12.58 -7.52 -52.09
CA ALA A 308 12.31 -8.74 -52.85
C ALA A 308 11.08 -9.50 -52.29
N ARG A 309 10.17 -9.83 -53.20
CA ARG A 309 9.08 -10.82 -53.03
C ARG A 309 9.66 -12.20 -52.73
N LEU A 310 8.92 -13.07 -52.03
CA LEU A 310 8.77 -14.50 -52.37
C LEU A 310 7.76 -15.23 -51.47
N ASP A 311 7.17 -16.27 -52.07
CA ASP A 311 5.92 -16.96 -51.77
C ASP A 311 5.99 -18.09 -50.70
N ILE A 312 4.81 -18.45 -50.17
CA ILE A 312 4.43 -19.66 -49.38
C ILE A 312 4.28 -20.86 -50.38
N PRO A 313 4.51 -22.19 -50.11
CA PRO A 313 4.09 -23.03 -48.95
C PRO A 313 5.01 -24.23 -48.53
N PHE A 314 4.68 -24.93 -47.42
CA PHE A 314 4.30 -26.36 -47.36
C PHE A 314 4.65 -27.06 -46.01
N LEU A 315 3.77 -28.02 -45.65
CA LEU A 315 3.88 -29.16 -44.71
C LEU A 315 3.35 -29.09 -43.26
N LEU A 316 2.30 -29.91 -43.13
CA LEU A 316 1.50 -30.41 -42.01
C LEU A 316 2.10 -31.74 -41.46
N HIS A 317 1.65 -32.17 -40.26
CA HIS A 317 1.92 -33.42 -39.48
C HIS A 317 2.98 -33.25 -38.38
N ILE A 318 2.69 -33.49 -37.09
CA ILE A 318 2.26 -34.76 -36.48
C ILE A 318 1.28 -34.55 -35.29
N MET A 319 0.40 -35.54 -35.17
CA MET A 319 -0.73 -35.78 -34.26
C MET A 319 -0.35 -35.90 -32.77
N SER A 320 -1.12 -35.30 -31.86
CA SER A 320 -2.09 -35.96 -30.95
C SER A 320 -1.58 -37.17 -30.16
N SER A 321 -1.44 -37.03 -28.83
CA SER A 321 -2.18 -37.79 -27.80
C SER A 321 -1.64 -37.46 -26.40
N ILE A 322 -2.53 -37.05 -25.49
CA ILE A 322 -2.79 -37.65 -24.17
C ILE A 322 -3.85 -36.78 -23.50
N SER A 323 -5.00 -37.39 -23.25
CA SER A 323 -6.09 -36.84 -22.47
C SER A 323 -6.20 -37.66 -21.18
N LYS A 324 -6.46 -36.93 -20.08
CA LYS A 324 -7.19 -37.32 -18.85
C LYS A 324 -6.38 -37.34 -17.54
N ILE A 325 -7.11 -36.87 -16.52
CA ILE A 325 -6.94 -36.95 -15.06
C ILE A 325 -6.03 -35.79 -14.54
N THR A 326 -6.54 -34.74 -13.89
CA THR A 326 -7.34 -34.77 -12.65
C THR A 326 -8.12 -33.47 -12.47
N THR A 327 -9.41 -33.55 -12.21
CA THR A 327 -10.20 -32.46 -11.60
C THR A 327 -10.29 -32.75 -10.11
N ILE A 328 -9.53 -32.00 -9.29
CA ILE A 328 -9.85 -31.77 -7.88
C ILE A 328 -9.68 -30.27 -7.63
N ALA A 329 -10.75 -29.67 -7.14
CA ALA A 329 -10.88 -28.25 -6.87
C ALA A 329 -9.98 -27.80 -5.72
N VAL A 330 -9.32 -26.66 -5.90
CA VAL A 330 -9.20 -25.64 -4.85
C VAL A 330 -9.65 -24.33 -5.47
N ALA A 331 -10.95 -24.07 -5.34
CA ALA A 331 -11.47 -22.72 -5.36
C ALA A 331 -11.02 -22.05 -4.05
N LEU A 332 -9.94 -21.27 -4.11
CA LEU A 332 -9.55 -20.26 -3.13
C LEU A 332 -8.57 -19.27 -3.80
N LEU A 333 -9.06 -18.56 -4.82
CA LEU A 333 -8.56 -17.23 -5.13
C LEU A 333 -9.54 -16.24 -4.49
N ALA A 334 -9.63 -16.31 -3.16
CA ALA A 334 -10.21 -15.25 -2.36
C ALA A 334 -9.19 -14.11 -2.33
N ALA A 335 -9.60 -12.99 -2.93
CA ALA A 335 -9.07 -11.63 -2.79
C ALA A 335 -7.75 -11.51 -2.00
N ALA A 336 -6.62 -11.45 -2.71
CA ALA A 336 -5.46 -10.75 -2.19
C ALA A 336 -5.86 -9.27 -2.04
N PRO A 337 -5.80 -8.67 -0.83
CA PRO A 337 -6.03 -7.24 -0.68
C PRO A 337 -4.92 -6.51 -1.44
N SER A 338 -5.32 -5.66 -2.39
CA SER A 338 -4.45 -4.74 -3.11
C SER A 338 -3.54 -4.03 -2.10
N ALA A 339 -2.22 -4.08 -2.30
CA ALA A 339 -1.30 -3.21 -1.58
C ALA A 339 -1.78 -1.75 -1.73
N LEU A 340 -1.64 -0.96 -0.65
CA LEU A 340 -2.32 0.31 -0.42
C LEU A 340 -1.98 1.38 -1.47
N ALA A 341 -2.63 1.34 -2.62
CA ALA A 341 -3.10 2.54 -3.28
C ALA A 341 -3.98 3.30 -2.28
N GLY A 342 -3.80 4.60 -2.14
CA GLY A 342 -4.63 5.39 -1.24
C GLY A 342 -6.11 5.20 -1.57
N LYS A 343 -6.90 4.94 -0.53
CA LYS A 343 -8.32 4.56 -0.69
C LYS A 343 -9.22 5.76 -1.04
N ARG A 344 -8.66 6.98 -1.00
CA ARG A 344 -9.41 8.24 -1.07
C ARG A 344 -9.86 8.52 -2.50
N GLY A 345 -11.14 8.83 -2.62
CA GLY A 345 -11.78 9.25 -3.84
C GLY A 345 -12.31 10.67 -3.79
N LEU A 346 -12.61 11.23 -4.95
CA LEU A 346 -13.33 12.49 -5.08
C LEU A 346 -14.77 12.24 -5.53
N ALA A 347 -15.72 12.59 -4.66
CA ALA A 347 -17.13 12.75 -5.00
C ALA A 347 -17.31 14.10 -5.70
N TRP A 348 -17.06 14.14 -7.00
CA TRP A 348 -16.84 15.34 -7.82
C TRP A 348 -18.11 15.77 -8.57
N PRO A 349 -18.88 16.76 -8.10
CA PRO A 349 -20.20 17.01 -8.66
C PRO A 349 -20.15 17.59 -10.07
N TRP A 350 -21.21 17.35 -10.86
CA TRP A 350 -21.33 17.87 -12.23
C TRP A 350 -21.16 19.39 -12.33
N TYR A 351 -21.57 20.15 -11.31
CA TYR A 351 -21.47 21.61 -11.25
C TYR A 351 -20.04 22.14 -10.98
N ASN A 352 -19.04 21.25 -10.89
CA ASN A 352 -17.64 21.63 -10.91
C ASN A 352 -17.08 21.78 -12.34
N GLU A 353 -17.77 21.29 -13.37
CA GLU A 353 -17.33 21.44 -14.76
C GLU A 353 -17.23 22.93 -15.16
N GLY A 354 -16.16 23.26 -15.89
CA GLY A 354 -15.89 24.63 -16.32
C GLY A 354 -15.64 25.64 -15.19
N SER A 355 -15.38 25.18 -13.97
CA SER A 355 -15.10 26.04 -12.81
C SER A 355 -13.61 26.25 -12.55
N ASN A 356 -13.29 27.08 -11.55
CA ASN A 356 -11.94 27.27 -11.01
C ASN A 356 -11.46 26.10 -10.13
N LEU A 357 -12.30 25.09 -9.85
CA LEU A 357 -11.91 23.95 -9.02
C LEU A 357 -11.12 22.94 -9.85
N ASN A 358 -9.98 22.50 -9.33
CA ASN A 358 -9.12 21.54 -10.00
C ASN A 358 -8.88 20.30 -9.13
N PRO A 359 -9.33 19.09 -9.53
CA PRO A 359 -9.19 17.89 -8.72
C PRO A 359 -7.72 17.45 -8.55
N THR A 360 -6.79 17.90 -9.40
CA THR A 360 -5.36 17.62 -9.22
C THR A 360 -4.76 18.32 -8.00
N ALA A 361 -5.41 19.37 -7.47
CA ALA A 361 -5.01 20.00 -6.21
C ALA A 361 -5.11 19.03 -5.02
N LEU A 362 -6.03 18.06 -5.08
CA LEU A 362 -6.20 16.97 -4.11
C LEU A 362 -5.38 15.73 -4.52
N ALA A 363 -5.36 15.38 -5.81
CA ALA A 363 -4.56 14.27 -6.35
C ALA A 363 -3.14 14.71 -6.75
N ASN A 364 -2.36 15.15 -5.77
CA ASN A 364 -1.03 15.76 -5.96
C ASN A 364 0.13 14.76 -6.22
N GLY A 365 -0.18 13.49 -6.50
CA GLY A 365 0.84 12.45 -6.73
C GLY A 365 1.40 11.78 -5.48
N ASN A 366 0.96 12.13 -4.27
CA ASN A 366 1.38 11.44 -3.03
C ASN A 366 0.83 9.99 -2.90
N GLY A 367 -0.11 9.61 -3.77
CA GLY A 367 -0.73 8.29 -3.78
C GLY A 367 -1.96 8.15 -2.86
N ASN A 368 -2.39 9.20 -2.16
CA ASN A 368 -3.50 9.14 -1.21
C ASN A 368 -4.86 9.22 -1.89
N VAL A 369 -5.05 10.19 -2.79
CA VAL A 369 -6.26 10.35 -3.61
C VAL A 369 -6.04 9.66 -4.95
N GLN A 370 -6.80 8.62 -5.24
CA GLN A 370 -6.53 7.70 -6.35
C GLN A 370 -7.67 7.55 -7.34
N TRP A 371 -8.88 7.98 -6.99
CA TRP A 371 -10.04 7.81 -7.85
C TRP A 371 -11.02 8.98 -7.79
N ILE A 372 -11.87 9.08 -8.78
CA ILE A 372 -12.87 10.15 -8.93
C ILE A 372 -14.13 9.59 -9.57
N TYR A 373 -15.29 10.01 -9.06
CA TYR A 373 -16.61 9.74 -9.63
C TYR A 373 -17.46 11.03 -9.57
N ASN A 374 -18.50 11.14 -10.41
CA ASN A 374 -19.35 12.35 -10.48
C ASN A 374 -20.85 12.04 -10.49
N TRP A 375 -21.24 10.88 -9.98
CA TRP A 375 -22.61 10.33 -10.05
C TRP A 375 -23.13 10.04 -11.47
N GLU A 376 -22.31 10.19 -12.51
CA GLU A 376 -22.71 10.02 -13.89
C GLU A 376 -21.77 9.05 -14.62
N THR A 377 -22.18 8.69 -15.84
CA THR A 377 -21.42 7.84 -16.76
C THR A 377 -20.55 8.63 -17.72
N TRP A 378 -20.58 9.97 -17.68
CA TRP A 378 -19.66 10.80 -18.45
C TRP A 378 -18.47 11.22 -17.57
N ARG A 379 -17.27 11.20 -18.16
CA ARG A 379 -16.02 11.49 -17.45
C ARG A 379 -15.85 13.02 -17.25
N PRO A 380 -15.51 13.49 -16.03
CA PRO A 380 -15.11 14.88 -15.80
C PRO A 380 -13.97 15.34 -16.70
N ALA A 381 -13.93 16.63 -17.05
CA ALA A 381 -12.91 17.16 -17.94
C ALA A 381 -11.48 16.96 -17.41
N VAL A 382 -11.31 17.02 -16.08
CA VAL A 382 -10.01 16.85 -15.41
C VAL A 382 -10.05 15.61 -14.52
N THR A 383 -9.32 14.57 -14.91
CA THR A 383 -9.18 13.31 -14.13
C THR A 383 -7.72 12.86 -14.02
N THR A 384 -6.77 13.73 -14.33
CA THR A 384 -5.33 13.42 -14.31
C THR A 384 -4.89 12.88 -12.95
N ASN A 385 -4.06 11.83 -12.96
CA ASN A 385 -3.56 11.11 -11.78
C ASN A 385 -4.64 10.39 -10.94
N MET A 386 -5.84 10.21 -11.48
CA MET A 386 -6.91 9.48 -10.81
C MET A 386 -7.55 8.46 -11.73
N ASN A 387 -7.96 7.34 -11.15
CA ASN A 387 -8.84 6.38 -11.77
C ASN A 387 -10.26 6.96 -11.86
N TRP A 388 -10.80 7.04 -13.06
CA TRP A 388 -12.18 7.44 -13.29
C TRP A 388 -13.12 6.26 -13.10
N ILE A 389 -14.09 6.41 -12.19
CA ILE A 389 -15.12 5.41 -11.92
C ILE A 389 -16.46 5.96 -12.38
N GLY A 390 -16.99 5.41 -13.48
CA GLY A 390 -18.31 5.75 -13.97
C GLY A 390 -19.41 5.25 -13.03
N MET A 391 -20.51 6.01 -12.95
CA MET A 391 -21.65 5.67 -12.11
C MET A 391 -22.97 5.73 -12.87
N GLN A 392 -23.71 4.64 -12.87
CA GLN A 392 -25.09 4.59 -13.37
C GLN A 392 -26.06 4.81 -12.21
N ARG A 393 -26.17 6.06 -11.73
CA ARG A 393 -26.95 6.40 -10.52
C ARG A 393 -28.46 6.16 -10.62
N CYS A 394 -28.98 6.10 -11.84
CA CYS A 394 -30.40 6.02 -12.18
C CYS A 394 -30.63 4.77 -13.06
N MET A 395 -31.85 4.22 -13.05
CA MET A 395 -32.18 3.10 -13.95
C MET A 395 -32.05 3.50 -15.42
N ASP A 396 -32.44 4.73 -15.75
CA ASP A 396 -32.19 5.43 -17.01
C ASP A 396 -32.42 6.93 -16.78
N CYS A 397 -31.58 7.80 -17.37
CA CYS A 397 -31.76 9.24 -17.30
C CYS A 397 -30.92 9.96 -18.36
N ASP A 398 -31.33 11.15 -18.81
CA ASP A 398 -30.74 11.84 -19.96
C ASP A 398 -29.22 12.08 -19.85
N SER A 399 -28.72 12.38 -18.66
CA SER A 399 -27.29 12.60 -18.41
C SER A 399 -26.47 11.30 -18.45
N SER A 400 -27.11 10.17 -18.13
CA SER A 400 -26.52 8.82 -18.12
C SER A 400 -27.46 7.79 -18.74
N PRO A 401 -27.68 7.85 -20.07
CA PRO A 401 -28.62 6.96 -20.73
C PRO A 401 -28.16 5.51 -20.61
N ILE A 402 -29.03 4.62 -20.16
CA ILE A 402 -28.67 3.22 -19.89
C ILE A 402 -28.20 2.49 -21.15
N SER A 403 -28.74 2.89 -22.31
CA SER A 403 -28.34 2.40 -23.64
C SER A 403 -26.88 2.71 -23.99
N GLN A 404 -26.30 3.74 -23.37
CA GLN A 404 -24.91 4.18 -23.58
C GLN A 404 -23.94 3.62 -22.55
N LEU A 405 -24.41 2.95 -21.50
CA LEU A 405 -23.57 2.49 -20.39
C LEU A 405 -22.36 1.66 -20.86
N LYS A 406 -22.60 0.60 -21.64
CA LYS A 406 -21.54 -0.28 -22.15
C LYS A 406 -20.57 0.47 -23.06
N THR A 407 -21.09 1.36 -23.91
CA THR A 407 -20.28 2.18 -24.81
C THR A 407 -19.39 3.14 -24.04
N ARG A 408 -19.94 3.85 -23.05
CA ARG A 408 -19.20 4.79 -22.18
C ARG A 408 -18.14 4.07 -21.36
N ALA A 409 -18.47 2.92 -20.78
CA ALA A 409 -17.52 2.10 -20.04
C ALA A 409 -16.31 1.68 -20.88
N ALA A 410 -16.55 1.22 -22.11
CA ALA A 410 -15.50 0.82 -23.04
C ALA A 410 -14.66 2.01 -23.53
N GLN A 411 -15.30 3.08 -23.99
CA GLN A 411 -14.63 4.27 -24.53
C GLN A 411 -13.79 5.01 -23.49
N GLN A 412 -14.25 5.03 -22.25
CA GLN A 412 -13.58 5.73 -21.16
C GLN A 412 -12.69 4.81 -20.33
N GLY A 413 -12.55 3.53 -20.70
CA GLY A 413 -11.62 2.59 -20.06
C GLY A 413 -11.89 2.35 -18.57
N TRP A 414 -13.15 2.16 -18.18
CA TRP A 414 -13.48 1.92 -16.77
C TRP A 414 -12.90 0.58 -16.31
N ASN A 415 -12.35 0.54 -15.10
CA ASN A 415 -12.01 -0.70 -14.42
C ASN A 415 -13.01 -1.07 -13.31
N THR A 416 -13.83 -0.11 -12.88
CA THR A 416 -14.82 -0.21 -11.82
C THR A 416 -16.06 0.61 -12.21
N VAL A 417 -17.25 0.17 -11.81
CA VAL A 417 -18.50 0.91 -11.98
C VAL A 417 -19.30 0.96 -10.67
N LEU A 418 -19.80 2.14 -10.35
CA LEU A 418 -20.82 2.35 -9.30
C LEU A 418 -22.22 2.29 -9.94
N THR A 419 -23.23 1.90 -9.19
CA THR A 419 -24.58 1.68 -9.72
C THR A 419 -25.60 2.64 -9.11
N LEU A 420 -26.82 2.18 -8.82
CA LEU A 420 -27.92 3.06 -8.41
C LEU A 420 -27.57 3.80 -7.12
N ASN A 421 -27.96 5.08 -7.04
CA ASN A 421 -27.73 5.92 -5.87
C ASN A 421 -28.96 5.90 -4.95
N GLU A 422 -28.82 5.36 -3.75
CA GLU A 422 -29.83 5.34 -2.70
C GLU A 422 -31.21 4.83 -3.17
N PRO A 423 -31.28 3.69 -3.90
CA PRO A 423 -32.56 3.16 -4.37
C PRO A 423 -33.51 2.81 -3.20
N ASP A 424 -32.94 2.58 -2.01
CA ASP A 424 -33.64 2.22 -0.78
C ASP A 424 -34.60 3.30 -0.27
N ILE A 425 -34.36 4.57 -0.61
CA ILE A 425 -35.25 5.69 -0.31
C ILE A 425 -35.89 6.33 -1.55
N ASN A 426 -35.62 5.81 -2.75
CA ASN A 426 -36.08 6.37 -4.03
C ASN A 426 -37.13 5.49 -4.74
N GLY A 427 -37.88 4.68 -3.99
CA GLY A 427 -39.02 3.90 -4.52
C GLY A 427 -38.62 2.74 -5.44
N ILE A 428 -37.35 2.34 -5.46
CA ILE A 428 -36.88 1.21 -6.24
C ILE A 428 -36.83 -0.03 -5.35
N SER A 429 -37.65 -1.03 -5.64
CA SER A 429 -37.62 -2.29 -4.91
C SER A 429 -36.30 -3.05 -5.14
N ALA A 430 -35.84 -3.80 -4.14
CA ALA A 430 -34.68 -4.68 -4.24
C ALA A 430 -34.77 -5.66 -5.44
N ALA A 431 -35.98 -6.19 -5.71
CA ALA A 431 -36.21 -7.10 -6.84
C ALA A 431 -36.11 -6.38 -8.21
N SER A 432 -36.67 -5.18 -8.32
CA SER A 432 -36.55 -4.35 -9.52
C SER A 432 -35.10 -3.98 -9.80
N ALA A 433 -34.35 -3.57 -8.76
CA ALA A 433 -32.94 -3.27 -8.87
C ALA A 433 -32.11 -4.50 -9.27
N ALA A 434 -32.38 -5.69 -8.71
CA ALA A 434 -31.66 -6.92 -9.06
C ALA A 434 -31.88 -7.30 -10.53
N ASN A 435 -33.13 -7.24 -11.02
CA ASN A 435 -33.43 -7.51 -12.44
C ASN A 435 -32.74 -6.52 -13.37
N TRP A 436 -32.79 -5.23 -13.03
CA TRP A 436 -32.09 -4.18 -13.77
C TRP A 436 -30.56 -4.39 -13.77
N TYR A 437 -29.98 -4.73 -12.62
CA TYR A 437 -28.55 -4.99 -12.48
C TYR A 437 -28.10 -6.17 -13.34
N ILE A 438 -28.88 -7.26 -13.34
CA ILE A 438 -28.61 -8.44 -14.17
C ILE A 438 -28.66 -8.08 -15.65
N GLN A 439 -29.60 -7.23 -16.06
CA GLN A 439 -29.76 -6.84 -17.45
C GLN A 439 -28.64 -5.92 -17.95
N TYR A 440 -28.27 -4.90 -17.16
CA TYR A 440 -27.45 -3.78 -17.64
C TYR A 440 -26.04 -3.72 -17.05
N ILE A 441 -25.85 -4.17 -15.80
CA ILE A 441 -24.56 -4.06 -15.13
C ILE A 441 -23.73 -5.34 -15.29
N ASN A 442 -24.32 -6.52 -15.14
CA ASN A 442 -23.63 -7.80 -15.32
C ASN A 442 -22.82 -7.92 -16.62
N PRO A 443 -23.30 -7.44 -17.80
CA PRO A 443 -22.54 -7.56 -19.04
C PRO A 443 -21.18 -6.85 -19.03
N LEU A 444 -20.95 -5.89 -18.11
CA LEU A 444 -19.68 -5.18 -17.98
C LEU A 444 -18.62 -6.10 -17.33
N GLN A 445 -17.57 -6.42 -18.08
CA GLN A 445 -16.46 -7.28 -17.65
C GLN A 445 -15.39 -6.50 -16.86
N ILE A 446 -15.85 -5.76 -15.85
CA ILE A 446 -15.04 -4.90 -14.97
C ILE A 446 -15.46 -5.12 -13.51
N LYS A 447 -14.78 -4.50 -12.54
CA LYS A 447 -15.22 -4.55 -11.14
C LYS A 447 -16.53 -3.79 -10.94
N LYS A 448 -17.43 -4.28 -10.09
CA LYS A 448 -18.78 -3.70 -9.93
C LYS A 448 -19.17 -3.55 -8.47
N ALA A 449 -19.67 -2.36 -8.10
CA ALA A 449 -20.31 -2.13 -6.82
C ALA A 449 -21.83 -2.24 -6.95
N ILE A 450 -22.47 -2.91 -6.01
CA ILE A 450 -23.94 -2.88 -5.90
C ILE A 450 -24.43 -1.47 -5.54
N PRO A 451 -25.75 -1.19 -5.63
CA PRO A 451 -26.26 0.15 -5.33
C PRO A 451 -25.79 0.67 -3.97
N SER A 452 -25.43 1.97 -3.91
CA SER A 452 -25.17 2.62 -2.63
C SER A 452 -26.49 2.80 -1.89
N VAL A 453 -26.54 2.37 -0.64
CA VAL A 453 -27.72 2.56 0.23
C VAL A 453 -27.45 3.60 1.31
N THR A 454 -28.51 4.22 1.82
CA THR A 454 -28.42 5.13 2.96
C THR A 454 -27.97 4.42 4.24
N SER A 455 -27.63 5.20 5.26
CA SER A 455 -27.40 4.67 6.62
C SER A 455 -28.68 4.43 7.43
N SER A 456 -29.86 4.52 6.80
CA SER A 456 -31.16 4.32 7.45
C SER A 456 -31.29 2.94 8.10
N THR A 457 -31.87 2.93 9.31
CA THR A 457 -32.26 1.72 10.02
C THR A 457 -33.77 1.48 9.99
N THR A 458 -34.50 2.24 9.15
CA THR A 458 -35.92 1.98 8.93
C THR A 458 -36.08 0.64 8.21
N PRO A 459 -36.96 -0.27 8.65
CA PRO A 459 -37.12 -1.58 8.03
C PRO A 459 -37.31 -1.49 6.52
N GLY A 460 -36.49 -2.23 5.77
CA GLY A 460 -36.51 -2.24 4.30
C GLY A 460 -35.72 -1.13 3.62
N GLN A 461 -35.01 -0.28 4.38
CA GLN A 461 -34.04 0.70 3.87
C GLN A 461 -32.60 0.30 4.25
N GLY A 462 -31.60 1.06 3.79
CA GLY A 462 -30.20 0.86 4.17
C GLY A 462 -29.73 -0.58 3.97
N LEU A 463 -29.05 -1.12 4.98
CA LEU A 463 -28.49 -2.49 4.92
C LEU A 463 -29.57 -3.59 4.83
N ASP A 464 -30.82 -3.32 5.24
CA ASP A 464 -31.93 -4.27 5.03
C ASP A 464 -32.28 -4.36 3.55
N TRP A 465 -32.32 -3.22 2.86
CA TRP A 465 -32.51 -3.17 1.41
C TRP A 465 -31.36 -3.88 0.69
N THR A 466 -30.10 -3.66 1.12
CA THR A 466 -28.93 -4.36 0.57
C THR A 466 -29.07 -5.88 0.68
N ALA A 467 -29.46 -6.38 1.85
CA ALA A 467 -29.68 -7.82 2.07
C ALA A 467 -30.80 -8.36 1.17
N ALA A 468 -31.91 -7.61 1.04
CA ALA A 468 -33.00 -7.97 0.15
C ALA A 468 -32.58 -7.98 -1.34
N PHE A 469 -31.74 -7.04 -1.76
CA PHE A 469 -31.19 -6.97 -3.12
C PHE A 469 -30.31 -8.18 -3.42
N ILE A 470 -29.36 -8.51 -2.54
CA ILE A 470 -28.49 -9.69 -2.69
C ILE A 470 -29.33 -10.98 -2.72
N SER A 471 -30.37 -11.08 -1.89
CA SER A 471 -31.31 -12.19 -1.92
C SER A 471 -32.07 -12.27 -3.24
N ALA A 472 -32.58 -11.15 -3.76
CA ALA A 472 -33.32 -11.09 -5.01
C ALA A 472 -32.45 -11.41 -6.24
N CYS A 473 -31.16 -11.12 -6.17
CA CYS A 473 -30.18 -11.56 -7.17
C CYS A 473 -30.15 -13.09 -7.31
N GLY A 474 -30.35 -13.84 -6.22
CA GLY A 474 -30.37 -15.32 -6.25
C GLY A 474 -29.11 -15.92 -6.87
N GLY A 475 -27.95 -15.31 -6.58
CA GLY A 475 -26.65 -15.70 -7.16
C GLY A 475 -26.40 -15.24 -8.61
N ARG A 476 -27.33 -14.49 -9.24
CA ARG A 476 -27.20 -14.06 -10.65
C ARG A 476 -26.58 -12.68 -10.84
N CYS A 477 -26.41 -11.88 -9.78
CA CYS A 477 -25.70 -10.61 -9.87
C CYS A 477 -24.21 -10.83 -9.66
N TYR A 478 -23.38 -10.33 -10.57
CA TYR A 478 -21.93 -10.35 -10.43
C TYR A 478 -21.47 -9.01 -9.86
N PHE A 479 -20.92 -9.03 -8.65
CA PHE A 479 -20.42 -7.83 -7.97
C PHE A 479 -19.22 -8.16 -7.10
N ASP A 480 -18.43 -7.12 -6.84
CA ASP A 480 -17.19 -7.19 -6.08
C ASP A 480 -17.28 -6.42 -4.76
N TYR A 481 -18.13 -5.38 -4.72
CA TYR A 481 -18.21 -4.45 -3.60
C TYR A 481 -19.64 -4.21 -3.12
N VAL A 482 -19.78 -4.07 -1.80
CA VAL A 482 -20.96 -3.46 -1.16
C VAL A 482 -20.70 -1.95 -1.03
N ASN A 483 -21.61 -1.13 -1.55
CA ASN A 483 -21.49 0.33 -1.47
C ASN A 483 -22.45 0.90 -0.43
N ILE A 484 -21.98 1.79 0.45
CA ILE A 484 -22.77 2.39 1.53
C ILE A 484 -22.53 3.89 1.62
N HIS A 485 -23.55 4.63 2.02
CA HIS A 485 -23.46 6.03 2.39
C HIS A 485 -23.63 6.19 3.90
N TRP A 486 -23.07 7.26 4.46
CA TRP A 486 -23.32 7.62 5.86
C TRP A 486 -23.35 9.12 6.10
N TYR A 487 -24.41 9.57 6.75
CA TYR A 487 -24.55 10.94 7.25
C TYR A 487 -25.03 10.89 8.69
N GLY A 488 -24.30 11.50 9.61
CA GLY A 488 -24.66 11.46 11.03
C GLY A 488 -23.87 12.44 11.89
N ASN A 489 -23.84 12.21 13.20
CA ASN A 489 -23.46 13.26 14.14
C ASN A 489 -22.04 13.13 14.71
N ASN A 490 -21.42 11.96 14.64
CA ASN A 490 -20.08 11.75 15.19
C ASN A 490 -19.36 10.53 14.58
N PHE A 491 -18.04 10.46 14.84
CA PHE A 491 -17.19 9.37 14.36
C PHE A 491 -17.58 7.98 14.89
N ALA A 492 -18.02 7.86 16.15
CA ALA A 492 -18.39 6.56 16.71
C ALA A 492 -19.59 5.94 15.97
N GLN A 493 -20.58 6.75 15.60
CA GLN A 493 -21.70 6.31 14.77
C GLN A 493 -21.26 5.89 13.36
N PHE A 494 -20.36 6.64 12.74
CA PHE A 494 -19.79 6.28 11.43
C PHE A 494 -19.04 4.95 11.50
N GLN A 495 -18.12 4.81 12.45
CA GLN A 495 -17.34 3.59 12.66
C GLN A 495 -18.25 2.38 12.89
N SER A 496 -19.26 2.53 13.75
CA SER A 496 -20.25 1.49 14.02
C SER A 496 -21.04 1.09 12.78
N HIS A 497 -21.47 2.05 11.96
CA HIS A 497 -22.18 1.77 10.72
C HIS A 497 -21.32 0.98 9.72
N VAL A 498 -20.07 1.39 9.51
CA VAL A 498 -19.12 0.71 8.61
C VAL A 498 -18.81 -0.71 9.11
N GLN A 499 -18.59 -0.89 10.41
CA GLN A 499 -18.38 -2.21 11.01
C GLN A 499 -19.63 -3.10 10.91
N ASN A 500 -20.84 -2.54 11.08
CA ASN A 500 -22.08 -3.28 10.92
C ASN A 500 -22.28 -3.76 9.47
N ALA A 501 -21.98 -2.91 8.48
CA ALA A 501 -22.00 -3.31 7.07
C ALA A 501 -21.02 -4.47 6.81
N HIS A 502 -19.79 -4.39 7.32
CA HIS A 502 -18.82 -5.48 7.20
C HIS A 502 -19.30 -6.77 7.87
N ASN A 503 -19.82 -6.70 9.10
CA ASN A 503 -20.30 -7.87 9.84
C ASN A 503 -21.49 -8.56 9.15
N ARG A 504 -22.38 -7.79 8.50
CA ARG A 504 -23.52 -8.34 7.76
C ARG A 504 -23.10 -8.92 6.40
N PHE A 505 -22.04 -8.40 5.81
CA PHE A 505 -21.55 -8.78 4.48
C PHE A 505 -20.04 -9.10 4.50
N PRO A 506 -19.57 -10.06 5.33
CA PRO A 506 -18.15 -10.24 5.65
C PRO A 506 -17.30 -10.71 4.46
N ASN A 507 -17.95 -11.29 3.45
CA ASN A 507 -17.29 -11.81 2.25
C ASN A 507 -17.09 -10.74 1.16
N TYR A 508 -17.53 -9.51 1.40
CA TYR A 508 -17.46 -8.43 0.42
C TYR A 508 -16.67 -7.24 0.95
N GLN A 509 -15.87 -6.67 0.06
CA GLN A 509 -15.18 -5.42 0.31
C GLN A 509 -16.17 -4.24 0.25
N LEU A 510 -15.92 -3.21 1.04
CA LEU A 510 -16.76 -2.02 1.13
C LEU A 510 -16.23 -0.88 0.25
N ILE A 511 -17.16 -0.20 -0.40
CA ILE A 511 -16.98 1.17 -0.89
C ILE A 511 -17.86 2.07 -0.03
N ILE A 512 -17.30 3.19 0.45
CA ILE A 512 -18.05 4.26 1.10
C ILE A 512 -18.05 5.43 0.13
N SER A 513 -18.98 5.46 -0.84
CA SER A 513 -18.97 6.51 -1.86
C SER A 513 -19.33 7.88 -1.31
N GLU A 514 -20.04 7.95 -0.18
CA GLU A 514 -20.38 9.21 0.47
C GLU A 514 -20.34 9.10 1.99
N PHE A 515 -19.67 10.05 2.64
CA PHE A 515 -19.84 10.26 4.08
C PHE A 515 -19.53 11.69 4.52
N ALA A 516 -20.26 12.20 5.51
CA ALA A 516 -19.98 13.47 6.20
C ALA A 516 -20.75 13.57 7.53
N LEU A 517 -20.35 14.53 8.39
CA LEU A 517 -21.26 14.93 9.48
C LEU A 517 -22.43 15.75 8.93
N VAL A 518 -23.60 15.63 9.56
CA VAL A 518 -24.77 16.49 9.24
C VAL A 518 -24.64 17.88 9.88
N SER A 519 -25.38 18.84 9.33
CA SER A 519 -25.61 20.17 9.89
C SER A 519 -26.19 20.05 11.31
N PRO A 520 -25.77 20.91 12.27
CA PRO A 520 -24.96 22.12 12.10
C PRO A 520 -23.45 21.92 12.33
N ALA A 521 -22.88 20.74 12.02
CA ALA A 521 -21.45 20.49 12.22
C ALA A 521 -20.56 21.59 11.59
N THR A 522 -19.71 22.19 12.41
CA THR A 522 -18.78 23.24 11.97
C THR A 522 -17.67 22.67 11.10
N ARG A 523 -16.93 23.56 10.41
CA ARG A 523 -15.73 23.18 9.66
C ARG A 523 -14.74 22.39 10.50
N ASP A 524 -14.46 22.83 11.72
CA ASP A 524 -13.49 22.17 12.60
C ASP A 524 -13.97 20.80 13.05
N GLN A 525 -15.27 20.64 13.32
CA GLN A 525 -15.88 19.35 13.63
C GLN A 525 -15.79 18.39 12.44
N GLN A 526 -16.03 18.88 11.22
CA GLN A 526 -15.87 18.10 9.99
C GLN A 526 -14.41 17.67 9.78
N VAL A 527 -13.43 18.56 10.01
CA VAL A 527 -11.99 18.22 9.92
C VAL A 527 -11.60 17.16 10.96
N ALA A 528 -12.04 17.30 12.21
CA ALA A 528 -11.74 16.35 13.29
C ALA A 528 -12.35 14.97 13.02
N PHE A 529 -13.60 14.95 12.56
CA PHE A 529 -14.27 13.75 12.09
C PHE A 529 -13.52 13.12 10.91
N LEU A 530 -13.19 13.90 9.88
CA LEU A 530 -12.54 13.43 8.67
C LEU A 530 -11.18 12.79 8.97
N LYS A 531 -10.36 13.39 9.84
CA LYS A 531 -9.09 12.80 10.27
C LYS A 531 -9.27 11.43 10.93
N SER A 532 -10.24 11.32 11.83
CA SER A 532 -10.56 10.06 12.53
C SER A 532 -11.10 9.00 11.57
N ALA A 533 -12.02 9.40 10.68
CA ALA A 533 -12.60 8.56 9.64
C ALA A 533 -11.53 8.04 8.67
N MET A 534 -10.66 8.89 8.14
CA MET A 534 -9.58 8.48 7.25
C MET A 534 -8.62 7.50 7.91
N SER A 535 -8.19 7.78 9.15
CA SER A 535 -7.31 6.86 9.90
C SER A 535 -7.94 5.48 10.07
N PHE A 536 -9.24 5.42 10.41
CA PHE A 536 -9.99 4.18 10.52
C PHE A 536 -10.14 3.45 9.18
N LEU A 537 -10.56 4.16 8.12
CA LEU A 537 -10.81 3.56 6.81
C LEU A 537 -9.52 3.11 6.11
N ASP A 538 -8.42 3.86 6.28
CA ASP A 538 -7.09 3.48 5.80
C ASP A 538 -6.64 2.15 6.46
N GLY A 539 -6.88 1.99 7.77
CA GLY A 539 -6.58 0.77 8.53
C GLY A 539 -7.55 -0.40 8.33
N ALA A 540 -8.77 -0.16 7.83
CA ALA A 540 -9.78 -1.21 7.63
C ALA A 540 -9.53 -2.00 6.33
N SER A 541 -9.00 -3.22 6.43
CA SER A 541 -8.69 -4.09 5.27
C SER A 541 -9.91 -4.52 4.44
N TYR A 542 -11.11 -4.41 5.01
CA TYR A 542 -12.38 -4.66 4.35
C TYR A 542 -12.97 -3.43 3.65
N VAL A 543 -12.25 -2.30 3.63
CA VAL A 543 -12.60 -1.09 2.88
C VAL A 543 -11.64 -0.95 1.70
N THR A 544 -12.19 -0.91 0.49
CA THR A 544 -11.43 -0.70 -0.76
C THR A 544 -11.34 0.78 -1.12
N TYR A 545 -12.46 1.50 -1.09
CA TYR A 545 -12.53 2.90 -1.50
C TYR A 545 -13.42 3.72 -0.57
N TYR A 546 -13.08 4.99 -0.34
CA TYR A 546 -13.97 5.93 0.33
C TYR A 546 -13.88 7.34 -0.27
N ALA A 547 -15.00 8.07 -0.29
CA ALA A 547 -15.04 9.46 -0.72
C ALA A 547 -15.87 10.30 0.26
N VAL A 548 -15.24 11.32 0.85
CA VAL A 548 -15.96 12.30 1.68
C VAL A 548 -16.90 13.12 0.81
N PHE A 549 -18.12 13.35 1.27
CA PHE A 549 -19.12 14.06 0.49
C PHE A 549 -18.79 15.55 0.39
N GLY A 550 -18.77 16.05 -0.85
CA GLY A 550 -18.59 17.46 -1.17
C GLY A 550 -17.18 17.84 -1.62
N ALA A 551 -16.65 17.21 -2.68
CA ALA A 551 -15.45 17.69 -3.36
C ALA A 551 -15.74 18.94 -4.22
N SER A 552 -16.27 19.99 -3.59
CA SER A 552 -16.63 21.27 -4.22
C SER A 552 -16.44 22.44 -3.23
N SER A 553 -16.92 23.62 -3.58
CA SER A 553 -16.86 24.85 -2.77
C SER A 553 -18.21 25.19 -2.11
N PRO A 554 -18.23 25.97 -1.02
CA PRO A 554 -19.45 26.33 -0.31
C PRO A 554 -20.52 26.99 -1.17
N SER A 555 -20.16 27.96 -2.02
CA SER A 555 -21.11 28.66 -2.89
C SER A 555 -21.73 27.72 -3.92
N LYS A 556 -20.93 26.83 -4.51
CA LYS A 556 -21.40 25.83 -5.49
C LYS A 556 -22.32 24.80 -4.85
N ILE A 557 -21.97 24.30 -3.67
CA ILE A 557 -22.85 23.39 -2.91
C ILE A 557 -24.17 24.09 -2.59
N SER A 558 -24.13 25.33 -2.11
CA SER A 558 -25.33 26.07 -1.71
C SER A 558 -26.23 26.45 -2.90
N ALA A 559 -25.64 26.66 -4.09
CA ALA A 559 -26.37 27.02 -5.30
C ALA A 559 -27.02 25.82 -6.01
N ASN A 560 -26.71 24.59 -5.59
CA ASN A 560 -27.21 23.38 -6.23
C ASN A 560 -27.99 22.51 -5.22
N THR A 561 -28.83 21.62 -5.74
CA THR A 561 -29.62 20.70 -4.92
C THR A 561 -28.84 19.42 -4.64
N GLY A 562 -28.87 18.97 -3.38
CA GLY A 562 -28.16 17.77 -2.90
C GLY A 562 -27.24 18.07 -1.72
N GLY A 563 -27.37 17.31 -0.63
CA GLY A 563 -26.54 17.48 0.57
C GLY A 563 -26.94 18.63 1.51
N GLY A 564 -28.17 19.14 1.40
CA GLY A 564 -28.68 20.20 2.29
C GLY A 564 -28.63 19.82 3.78
N GLU A 565 -28.69 18.53 4.09
CA GLU A 565 -28.53 17.99 5.44
C GLU A 565 -27.10 18.06 5.97
N VAL A 566 -26.09 18.14 5.11
CA VAL A 566 -24.66 18.25 5.46
C VAL A 566 -24.24 19.71 5.68
N GLY A 567 -24.89 20.62 4.96
CA GLY A 567 -24.43 22.01 4.83
C GLY A 567 -23.14 22.11 4.03
N THR A 568 -22.38 23.19 4.21
CA THR A 568 -21.12 23.45 3.47
C THR A 568 -19.86 23.08 4.25
N GLY A 569 -20.02 22.58 5.48
CA GLY A 569 -18.92 22.32 6.41
C GLY A 569 -17.93 21.26 5.93
N SER A 570 -18.36 20.31 5.09
CA SER A 570 -17.51 19.23 4.56
C SER A 570 -16.74 19.60 3.28
N SER A 571 -16.98 20.78 2.68
CA SER A 571 -16.44 21.14 1.36
C SER A 571 -14.92 20.97 1.26
N LEU A 572 -14.38 20.41 0.19
CA LEU A 572 -12.92 20.26 0.02
C LEU A 572 -12.22 21.49 -0.54
N TYR A 573 -12.98 22.41 -1.13
CA TYR A 573 -12.47 23.67 -1.67
C TYR A 573 -13.07 24.88 -0.96
N ASN A 574 -12.36 25.99 -1.03
CA ASN A 574 -12.88 27.33 -0.86
C ASN A 574 -13.43 27.85 -2.20
N ASP A 575 -14.20 28.94 -2.17
CA ASP A 575 -14.80 29.50 -3.40
C ASP A 575 -13.78 30.07 -4.39
N ASP A 576 -12.60 30.46 -3.92
CA ASP A 576 -11.48 30.92 -4.76
C ASP A 576 -10.75 29.76 -5.49
N GLY A 577 -11.10 28.50 -5.20
CA GLY A 577 -10.48 27.32 -5.79
C GLY A 577 -9.27 26.77 -5.04
N SER A 578 -8.87 27.43 -3.95
CA SER A 578 -7.91 26.87 -3.00
C SER A 578 -8.51 25.72 -2.19
N LEU A 579 -7.67 24.88 -1.60
CA LEU A 579 -8.13 23.82 -0.70
C LEU A 579 -8.64 24.42 0.61
N SER A 580 -9.80 23.94 1.06
CA SER A 580 -10.28 24.25 2.41
C SER A 580 -9.46 23.51 3.47
N ALA A 581 -9.73 23.75 4.76
CA ALA A 581 -9.15 22.95 5.84
C ALA A 581 -9.43 21.43 5.69
N ASN A 582 -10.62 21.05 5.18
CA ASN A 582 -10.91 19.66 4.86
C ASN A 582 -10.07 19.19 3.67
N GLY A 583 -9.96 20.00 2.60
CA GLY A 583 -9.17 19.65 1.42
C GLY A 583 -7.70 19.41 1.74
N VAL A 584 -7.11 20.27 2.58
CA VAL A 584 -5.73 20.11 3.06
C VAL A 584 -5.60 18.81 3.88
N ALA A 585 -6.52 18.56 4.81
CA ALA A 585 -6.50 17.32 5.60
C ALA A 585 -6.70 16.06 4.73
N TYR A 586 -7.61 16.13 3.75
CA TYR A 586 -8.00 15.01 2.89
C TYR A 586 -6.89 14.62 1.91
N ARG A 587 -6.16 15.63 1.38
CA ARG A 587 -5.00 15.42 0.52
C ARG A 587 -3.92 14.59 1.22
N GLY A 588 -3.70 14.84 2.51
CA GLY A 588 -2.57 14.29 3.27
C GLY A 588 -1.31 15.10 3.02
#